data_AF-A0A3P7MPI1-F1
#
_entry.id   AF-A0A3P7MPI1-F1
#
_cell.length_a   1.000
_cell.length_b   1.000
_cell.length_c   1.000
_cell.angle_alpha   90.00
_cell.angle_beta   90.00
_cell.angle_gamma   90.00
#
_symmetry.space_group_name_H-M   'P 1'
#
loop_
_entity.id
_entity.type
_entity.pdbx_description
1 polymer ?
#
loop_
_entity_poly.entity_id
_entity_poly.type
_entity_poly.pdbx_seq_one_letter_code
_entity_poly.pdbx_strand_id
1 'polypeptide(L)'
;MKPISEEHSFFVHQDHCPRITPPGREIYRDDSASLSLFEVDGAEERTFCRNLCLFAMQFLSWKTRYNEIATFLFYVLTRNDEDGCRIVGYFSKHSKVFMTGEESKQKLQLILLTHNAQRAEEWLWTIAYRYE
;
A
#
# COMPACT_ATOMS: atom_id res chain seq x y z
N MET A 1 6.28 1.88 8.42
CA MET A 1 6.86 2.92 7.56
C MET A 1 6.89 4.24 8.32
N LYS A 2 7.96 4.50 9.07
CA LYS A 2 8.17 5.76 9.81
C LYS A 2 9.23 6.55 9.05
N PRO A 3 8.99 7.81 8.65
CA PRO A 3 10.04 8.62 8.05
C PRO A 3 11.10 8.93 9.11
N ILE A 4 12.36 8.71 8.78
CA ILE A 4 13.49 8.95 9.67
C ILE A 4 14.52 9.77 8.90
N SER A 5 14.88 10.93 9.43
CA SER A 5 15.78 11.88 8.79
C SER A 5 17.25 11.65 9.13
N GLU A 6 17.53 11.08 10.31
CA GLU A 6 18.90 10.85 10.78
C GLU A 6 19.30 9.39 10.62
N GLU A 7 20.49 9.16 10.08
CA GLU A 7 21.02 7.81 9.80
C GLU A 7 21.13 6.94 11.06
N HIS A 8 21.62 7.49 12.18
CA HIS A 8 21.70 6.74 13.44
C HIS A 8 20.31 6.28 13.93
N SER A 9 19.33 7.18 13.88
CA SER A 9 17.94 6.86 14.23
C SER A 9 17.33 5.80 13.30
N PHE A 10 17.77 5.73 12.04
CA PHE A 10 17.31 4.74 11.08
C PHE A 10 17.79 3.34 11.46
N PHE A 11 19.09 3.17 11.75
CA PHE A 11 19.64 1.87 12.17
C PHE A 11 19.03 1.40 13.49
N VAL A 12 18.86 2.30 14.47
CA VAL A 12 18.18 1.96 15.73
C VAL A 12 16.74 1.49 15.46
N HIS A 13 16.01 2.17 14.58
CA HIS A 13 14.66 1.75 14.21
C HIS A 13 14.66 0.41 13.49
N GLN A 14 15.60 0.17 12.57
CA GLN A 14 15.71 -1.08 11.82
C GLN A 14 15.89 -2.28 12.76
N ASP A 15 16.74 -2.15 13.78
CA ASP A 15 17.02 -3.22 14.73
C ASP A 15 15.86 -3.51 15.71
N HIS A 16 15.06 -2.49 16.04
CA HIS A 16 14.02 -2.60 17.07
C HIS A 16 12.59 -2.61 16.51
N CYS A 17 12.40 -2.43 15.20
CA CYS A 17 11.07 -2.40 14.60
C CYS A 17 10.49 -3.82 14.55
N PRO A 18 9.40 -4.12 15.27
CA PRO A 18 8.82 -5.46 15.26
C PRO A 18 8.03 -5.75 13.98
N ARG A 19 7.91 -4.78 13.07
CA ARG A 19 7.00 -4.85 11.93
C ARG A 19 7.74 -5.34 10.69
N ILE A 20 7.56 -6.62 10.38
CA ILE A 20 8.06 -7.29 9.17
C ILE A 20 7.01 -7.43 8.06
N THR A 21 5.73 -7.14 8.36
CA THR A 21 4.62 -7.16 7.39
C THR A 21 3.85 -5.84 7.37
N PRO A 22 3.16 -5.50 6.26
CA PRO A 22 2.18 -4.43 6.28
C PRO A 22 1.14 -4.67 7.41
N PRO A 23 0.59 -3.61 8.00
CA PRO A 23 -0.59 -3.74 8.85
C PRO A 23 -1.80 -4.21 8.05
N GLY A 24 -2.90 -4.50 8.73
CA GLY A 24 -4.14 -4.92 8.11
C GLY A 24 -4.23 -6.44 7.90
N ARG A 25 -5.13 -6.86 7.03
CA ARG A 25 -5.47 -8.26 6.80
C ARG A 25 -4.85 -8.76 5.51
N GLU A 26 -4.15 -9.88 5.56
CA GLU A 26 -3.72 -10.57 4.35
C GLU A 26 -4.94 -11.21 3.67
N ILE A 27 -5.20 -10.81 2.43
CA ILE A 27 -6.36 -11.27 1.64
C ILE A 27 -5.97 -12.16 0.46
N TYR A 28 -4.67 -12.26 0.18
CA TYR A 28 -4.13 -13.12 -0.87
C TYR A 28 -2.69 -13.50 -0.55
N ARG A 29 -2.33 -14.75 -0.86
CA ARG A 29 -0.96 -15.27 -0.79
C ARG A 29 -0.73 -16.24 -1.94
N ASP A 30 0.40 -16.08 -2.62
CA ASP A 30 0.95 -17.02 -3.60
C ASP A 30 2.38 -17.36 -3.20
N ASP A 31 2.57 -18.56 -2.63
CA ASP A 31 3.89 -19.03 -2.21
C ASP A 31 4.82 -19.31 -3.39
N SER A 32 4.26 -19.67 -4.56
CA SER A 32 5.05 -19.98 -5.77
C SER A 32 5.65 -18.72 -6.39
N ALA A 33 4.91 -17.62 -6.37
CA ALA A 33 5.40 -16.31 -6.78
C ALA A 33 6.05 -15.50 -5.64
N SER A 34 5.96 -16.01 -4.40
CA SER A 34 6.33 -15.31 -3.15
C SER A 34 5.67 -13.92 -3.06
N LEU A 35 4.36 -13.85 -3.33
CA LEU A 35 3.59 -12.61 -3.31
C LEU A 35 2.48 -12.67 -2.26
N SER A 36 2.22 -11.54 -1.60
CA SER A 36 1.06 -11.38 -0.73
C SER A 36 0.36 -10.04 -0.97
N LEU A 37 -0.95 -10.01 -0.75
CA LEU A 37 -1.75 -8.78 -0.78
C LEU A 37 -2.39 -8.55 0.57
N PHE A 38 -2.17 -7.34 1.10
CA PHE A 38 -2.74 -6.89 2.37
C PHE A 38 -3.78 -5.82 2.12
N GLU A 39 -4.97 -5.99 2.70
CA GLU A 39 -6.02 -4.98 2.78
C GLU A 39 -5.84 -4.19 4.08
N VAL A 40 -5.64 -2.88 3.95
CA VAL A 40 -5.33 -1.97 5.05
C VAL A 40 -6.38 -0.86 5.08
N ASP A 41 -7.10 -0.74 6.18
CA ASP A 41 -8.05 0.34 6.37
C ASP A 41 -7.32 1.65 6.71
N GLY A 42 -7.48 2.68 5.88
CA GLY A 42 -6.91 4.00 6.13
C GLY A 42 -7.47 4.69 7.37
N ALA A 43 -8.66 4.31 7.86
CA ALA A 43 -9.23 4.82 9.10
C ALA A 43 -8.55 4.23 10.35
N GLU A 44 -8.14 2.96 10.29
CA GLU A 44 -7.44 2.26 11.37
C GLU A 44 -5.94 2.59 11.35
N GLU A 45 -5.31 2.52 10.18
CA GLU A 45 -3.86 2.60 10.00
C GLU A 45 -3.41 3.94 9.37
N ARG A 46 -3.97 5.04 9.90
CA ARG A 46 -3.79 6.41 9.38
C ARG A 46 -2.33 6.78 9.12
N THR A 47 -1.44 6.52 10.08
CA THR A 47 -0.03 6.89 9.99
C THR A 47 0.69 6.09 8.91
N PHE A 48 0.43 4.78 8.82
CA PHE A 48 1.02 3.92 7.79
C PHE A 48 0.56 4.36 6.40
N CYS A 49 -0.75 4.51 6.20
CA CYS A 49 -1.33 4.90 4.92
C CYS A 49 -0.94 6.34 4.51
N ARG A 50 -0.76 7.26 5.48
CA ARG A 50 -0.22 8.60 5.23
C ARG A 50 1.19 8.54 4.69
N ASN A 51 2.07 7.80 5.35
CA ASN A 51 3.47 7.71 4.96
C ASN A 51 3.61 7.00 3.62
N LEU A 52 2.79 5.98 3.37
CA LEU A 52 2.71 5.30 2.07
C LEU A 52 2.29 6.27 0.94
N CYS A 53 1.28 7.12 1.17
CA CYS A 53 0.89 8.17 0.24
C CYS A 53 1.98 9.22 0.01
N LEU A 54 2.64 9.69 1.08
CA LEU A 54 3.72 10.67 0.97
C LEU A 54 4.92 10.12 0.19
N PHE A 55 5.27 8.85 0.40
CA PHE A 55 6.30 8.15 -0.36
C PHE A 55 5.91 8.09 -1.85
N ALA A 56 4.69 7.68 -2.15
CA ALA A 56 4.20 7.64 -3.52
C ALA A 56 4.12 9.01 -4.21
N MET A 57 3.83 10.07 -3.46
CA MET A 57 3.80 11.44 -3.99
C MET A 57 5.15 11.88 -4.57
N GLN A 58 6.27 11.31 -4.10
CA GLN A 58 7.58 11.58 -4.70
C GLN A 58 7.69 11.09 -6.15
N PHE A 59 6.87 10.10 -6.53
CA PHE A 59 6.87 9.49 -7.86
C PHE A 59 5.67 9.89 -8.72
N LEU A 60 4.71 10.64 -8.16
CA LEU A 60 3.48 11.05 -8.85
C LEU A 60 3.40 12.57 -9.01
N SER A 61 3.50 13.05 -10.25
CA SER A 61 3.54 14.48 -10.56
C SER A 61 2.25 15.27 -10.21
N TRP A 62 1.12 14.60 -9.89
CA TRP A 62 -0.18 15.30 -9.74
C TRP A 62 -1.07 14.83 -8.57
N LYS A 63 -0.55 14.23 -7.49
CA LYS A 63 -1.40 13.73 -6.38
C LYS A 63 -1.81 14.87 -5.41
N THR A 64 -3.11 15.04 -5.17
CA THR A 64 -3.65 16.22 -4.44
C THR A 64 -4.38 15.97 -3.12
N ARG A 65 -4.48 14.75 -2.55
CA ARG A 65 -5.28 14.54 -1.30
C ARG A 65 -4.76 13.48 -0.32
N TYR A 66 -3.64 13.74 0.38
CA TYR A 66 -3.23 12.90 1.53
C TYR A 66 -4.04 13.18 2.81
N ASN A 67 -4.94 14.17 2.82
CA ASN A 67 -5.73 14.54 4.00
C ASN A 67 -7.01 13.68 4.19
N GLU A 68 -7.38 12.84 3.23
CA GLU A 68 -8.61 12.04 3.25
C GLU A 68 -8.35 10.53 3.41
N ILE A 69 -7.20 10.15 3.95
CA ILE A 69 -6.74 8.74 4.08
C ILE A 69 -7.80 7.84 4.73
N ALA A 70 -8.54 8.36 5.72
CA ALA A 70 -9.57 7.60 6.44
C ALA A 70 -10.76 7.17 5.55
N THR A 71 -10.87 7.69 4.33
CA THR A 71 -11.93 7.33 3.38
C THR A 71 -11.51 6.25 2.40
N PHE A 72 -10.29 5.69 2.51
CA PHE A 72 -9.73 4.73 1.56
C PHE A 72 -9.35 3.41 2.23
N LEU A 73 -9.59 2.31 1.51
CA LEU A 73 -8.92 1.03 1.69
C LEU A 73 -7.66 1.01 0.81
N PHE A 74 -6.57 0.49 1.36
CA PHE A 74 -5.29 0.34 0.68
C PHE A 74 -5.00 -1.13 0.48
N TYR A 75 -4.64 -1.51 -0.74
CA TYR A 75 -4.27 -2.86 -1.11
C TYR A 75 -2.77 -2.88 -1.39
N VAL A 76 -2.00 -3.36 -0.43
CA VAL A 76 -0.53 -3.33 -0.43
C VAL A 76 -0.01 -4.67 -0.89
N LEU A 77 0.66 -4.66 -2.05
CA LEU A 77 1.32 -5.82 -2.62
C LEU A 77 2.74 -5.93 -2.05
N THR A 78 3.10 -7.12 -1.60
CA THR A 78 4.44 -7.43 -1.11
C THR A 78 5.07 -8.58 -1.87
N ARG A 79 6.40 -8.56 -1.93
CA ARG A 79 7.21 -9.74 -2.20
C ARG A 79 7.71 -10.26 -0.88
N ASN A 80 7.48 -11.54 -0.63
CA ASN A 80 7.86 -12.19 0.60
C ASN A 80 9.24 -12.82 0.43
N ASP A 81 10.08 -12.64 1.44
CA ASP A 81 11.39 -13.26 1.55
C ASP A 81 11.63 -13.71 2.99
N GLU A 82 12.83 -14.24 3.26
CA GLU A 82 13.21 -14.73 4.59
C GLU A 82 13.19 -13.63 5.66
N ASP A 83 13.35 -12.35 5.26
CA ASP A 83 13.37 -11.20 6.17
C ASP A 83 11.97 -10.60 6.40
N GLY A 84 10.96 -11.01 5.63
CA GLY A 84 9.56 -10.58 5.78
C GLY A 84 8.88 -10.20 4.47
N CYS A 85 7.95 -9.23 4.54
CA CYS A 85 7.15 -8.80 3.41
C CYS A 85 7.60 -7.41 2.92
N ARG A 86 8.39 -7.39 1.85
CA ARG A 86 8.87 -6.15 1.23
C ARG A 86 7.79 -5.56 0.32
N ILE A 87 7.40 -4.31 0.55
CA ILE A 87 6.36 -3.62 -0.23
C ILE A 87 6.88 -3.38 -1.65
N VAL A 88 6.11 -3.85 -2.66
CA VAL A 88 6.44 -3.67 -4.08
C VAL A 88 5.48 -2.70 -4.78
N GLY A 89 4.29 -2.50 -4.23
CA GLY A 89 3.33 -1.55 -4.78
C GLY A 89 2.03 -1.52 -3.98
N TYR A 90 1.16 -0.58 -4.31
CA TYR A 90 -0.18 -0.55 -3.76
C TYR A 90 -1.18 0.13 -4.69
N PHE A 91 -2.46 -0.09 -4.43
CA PHE A 91 -3.55 0.75 -4.94
C PHE A 91 -4.52 1.10 -3.81
N SER A 92 -5.31 2.15 -4.00
CA SER A 92 -6.32 2.59 -3.02
C SER A 92 -7.71 2.60 -3.65
N LYS A 93 -8.72 2.17 -2.91
CA LYS A 93 -10.15 2.20 -3.28
C LYS A 93 -10.91 3.00 -2.23
N HIS A 94 -11.88 3.82 -2.64
CA HIS A 94 -12.75 4.50 -1.67
C HIS A 94 -13.54 3.45 -0.86
N SER A 95 -13.58 3.64 0.46
CA SER A 95 -14.40 2.82 1.34
C SER A 95 -15.89 3.14 1.12
N LYS A 96 -16.73 2.10 1.09
CA LYS A 96 -18.16 2.19 0.74
C LYS A 96 -18.98 3.06 1.70
N VAL A 97 -18.45 3.36 2.89
CA VAL A 97 -19.16 4.10 3.96
C VAL A 97 -19.50 5.55 3.57
N PHE A 98 -18.79 6.16 2.61
CA PHE A 98 -18.96 7.58 2.25
C PHE A 98 -19.69 7.81 0.91
N MET A 99 -20.25 6.78 0.28
CA MET A 99 -20.88 6.91 -1.04
C MET A 99 -22.34 7.37 -0.92
N THR A 100 -22.56 8.68 -0.89
CA THR A 100 -23.88 9.28 -1.17
C THR A 100 -23.96 9.72 -2.63
N GLY A 101 -24.78 9.05 -3.43
CA GLY A 101 -25.53 9.65 -4.54
C GLY A 101 -24.84 10.02 -5.86
N GLU A 102 -23.51 10.06 -5.97
CA GLU A 102 -22.84 10.27 -7.27
C GLU A 102 -21.90 9.11 -7.59
N GLU A 103 -22.07 8.54 -8.78
CA GLU A 103 -21.27 7.45 -9.34
C GLU A 103 -19.79 7.71 -9.11
N SER A 104 -19.24 7.02 -8.11
CA SER A 104 -17.89 7.25 -7.67
C SER A 104 -16.96 6.73 -8.75
N LYS A 105 -16.34 7.64 -9.50
CA LYS A 105 -15.12 7.34 -10.25
C LYS A 105 -14.16 6.69 -9.26
N GLN A 106 -14.09 5.37 -9.26
CA GLN A 106 -13.21 4.60 -8.38
C GLN A 106 -11.80 5.03 -8.73
N LYS A 107 -11.23 5.94 -7.95
CA LYS A 107 -9.90 6.49 -8.24
C LYS A 107 -8.86 5.49 -7.76
N LEU A 108 -8.66 4.44 -8.55
CA LEU A 108 -7.53 3.53 -8.39
C LEU A 108 -6.26 4.35 -8.67
N GLN A 109 -5.48 4.63 -7.63
CA GLN A 109 -4.14 5.18 -7.80
C GLN A 109 -3.16 4.05 -7.62
N LEU A 110 -2.82 3.40 -8.72
CA LEU A 110 -1.77 2.39 -8.79
C LEU A 110 -0.41 3.06 -8.62
N ILE A 111 0.36 2.65 -7.62
CA ILE A 111 1.75 3.05 -7.48
C ILE A 111 2.60 1.80 -7.32
N LEU A 112 3.47 1.60 -8.29
CA LEU A 112 4.48 0.57 -8.27
C LEU A 112 5.78 1.18 -7.77
N LEU A 113 6.33 0.55 -6.74
CA LEU A 113 7.54 1.01 -6.07
C LEU A 113 8.78 0.25 -6.56
N THR A 114 8.64 -0.60 -7.59
CA THR A 114 9.76 -1.38 -8.16
C THR A 114 10.01 -1.04 -9.63
N HIS A 115 11.27 -1.17 -10.04
CA HIS A 115 11.73 -1.03 -11.44
C HIS A 115 11.12 -2.07 -12.40
N ASN A 116 10.49 -3.13 -11.89
CA ASN A 116 9.83 -4.17 -12.70
C ASN A 116 8.30 -3.99 -12.66
N ALA A 117 7.86 -2.78 -13.01
CA ALA A 117 6.48 -2.36 -12.94
C ALA A 117 5.55 -3.25 -13.77
N GLN A 118 5.99 -3.68 -14.95
CA GLN A 118 5.17 -4.41 -15.93
C GLN A 118 4.56 -5.70 -15.37
N ARG A 119 5.33 -6.48 -14.62
CA ARG A 119 4.82 -7.70 -13.99
C ARG A 119 3.87 -7.37 -12.85
N ALA A 120 4.18 -6.38 -12.04
CA ALA A 120 3.33 -5.96 -10.93
C ALA A 120 2.00 -5.36 -11.42
N GLU A 121 1.98 -4.68 -12.57
CA GLU A 121 0.74 -4.25 -13.24
C GLU A 121 -0.14 -5.44 -13.63
N GLU A 122 0.40 -6.44 -14.34
CA GLU A 122 -0.35 -7.65 -14.74
C GLU A 122 -0.97 -8.38 -13.53
N TRP A 123 -0.21 -8.50 -12.44
CA TRP A 123 -0.70 -9.08 -11.19
C TRP A 123 -1.79 -8.22 -10.56
N LEU A 124 -1.59 -6.91 -10.51
CA LEU A 124 -2.58 -5.99 -9.93
C LEU A 124 -3.85 -5.92 -10.77
N TRP A 125 -3.78 -6.03 -12.09
CA TRP A 125 -4.95 -6.19 -12.95
C TRP A 125 -5.70 -7.50 -12.66
N THR A 126 -4.97 -8.61 -12.55
CA THR A 126 -5.56 -9.92 -12.25
C THR A 126 -6.30 -9.92 -10.90
N ILE A 127 -5.72 -9.26 -9.89
CA ILE A 127 -6.33 -9.21 -8.56
C ILE A 127 -7.43 -8.14 -8.49
N ALA A 128 -7.23 -6.94 -9.05
CA ALA A 128 -8.22 -5.87 -9.04
C ALA A 128 -9.54 -6.31 -9.68
N TYR A 129 -9.51 -6.98 -10.83
CA TYR A 129 -10.72 -7.51 -11.49
C TYR A 129 -11.43 -8.62 -10.69
N ARG A 130 -10.72 -9.32 -9.80
CA ARG A 130 -11.30 -10.38 -8.96
C ARG A 130 -11.96 -9.82 -7.68
N TYR A 131 -11.66 -8.57 -7.31
CA TYR A 131 -12.19 -7.90 -6.11
C TYR A 131 -13.02 -6.62 -6.43
N GLU A 132 -13.47 -6.47 -7.68
CA GLU A 132 -14.57 -5.57 -8.08
C GLU A 132 -15.93 -6.24 -7.88
#